data_AF-A0A178MDC3-F1
#
_entry.id   AF-A0A178MDC3-F1
#
_cell.length_a   1.000
_cell.length_b   1.000
_cell.length_c   1.000
_cell.angle_alpha   90.00
_cell.angle_beta   90.00
_cell.angle_gamma   90.00
#
_symmetry.space_group_name_H-M   'P 1'
#
loop_
_entity.id
_entity.type
_entity.pdbx_description
1 polymer ?
#
loop_
_entity_poly.entity_id
_entity_poly.type
_entity_poly.pdbx_seq_one_letter_code
_entity_poly.pdbx_strand_id
1 'polypeptide(L)'
;MRSLLPWLMQIQHGNEDVVRRGRVIVVLALFANAMAIIAIPLVLFATPQTAFALIAVNLLGLVVYTAVIILARKGLVAVSGVAFVTTISLLTLMATFGFANDNATSYSSPFFLAFPIIIAGMVLKPALVWLVFLFNLAGLFIAWRLTGIPLFASPLEISLQSAAILLLFGTALFTFVGGSITARALRETRRLREEANRNAFRFTALNAGLEIEIAERTAALQTTLRDLEQRTAAQARLLAENEQQRQVIRELSVPVLPVRANTLVMPLIGPLDPARLADLQQQALGQLAQTGARDLLLDITGVPAIDPQVAQGLLQLVAAARLMGTRVTLAGVRPEVAQRLVSLGIDLQEVRTASTLQVALAQR
;
A
#
# COMPACT_ATOMS: atom_id res chain seq x y z
N MET A 1 12.53 -31.05 -36.56
CA MET A 1 13.89 -30.55 -36.24
C MET A 1 13.75 -29.45 -35.19
N ARG A 2 14.19 -29.68 -33.94
CA ARG A 2 14.30 -28.60 -32.95
C ARG A 2 15.21 -27.52 -33.55
N SER A 3 14.85 -26.24 -33.42
CA SER A 3 15.66 -25.15 -33.97
C SER A 3 17.08 -25.25 -33.38
N LEU A 4 18.08 -25.35 -34.25
CA LEU A 4 19.49 -25.51 -33.86
C LEU A 4 20.01 -24.27 -33.13
N LEU A 5 19.43 -23.10 -33.42
CA LEU A 5 19.88 -21.79 -32.93
C LEU A 5 19.67 -21.61 -31.40
N PRO A 6 18.49 -21.89 -30.80
CA PRO A 6 18.33 -21.86 -29.35
C PRO A 6 19.24 -22.83 -28.60
N TRP A 7 19.47 -24.03 -29.16
CA TRP A 7 20.35 -25.03 -28.56
C TRP A 7 21.82 -24.58 -28.55
N LEU A 8 22.27 -23.94 -29.64
CA LEU A 8 23.63 -23.44 -29.75
C LEU A 8 23.90 -22.24 -28.82
N MET A 9 22.88 -21.41 -28.59
CA MET A 9 22.95 -20.19 -27.76
C MET A 9 22.79 -20.44 -26.26
N GLN A 10 22.62 -21.69 -25.84
CA GLN A 10 22.53 -22.08 -24.44
C GLN A 10 23.93 -22.18 -23.82
N ILE A 11 24.22 -21.29 -22.86
CA ILE A 11 25.49 -21.22 -22.11
C ILE A 11 25.23 -21.69 -20.69
N GLN A 12 25.93 -22.72 -20.23
CA GLN A 12 25.77 -23.28 -18.88
C GLN A 12 26.54 -22.45 -17.84
N HIS A 13 25.96 -21.32 -17.39
CA HIS A 13 26.56 -20.50 -16.34
C HIS A 13 25.54 -19.69 -15.55
N GLY A 14 25.78 -19.50 -14.25
CA GLY A 14 24.87 -18.76 -13.36
C GLY A 14 24.99 -17.22 -13.45
N ASN A 15 26.08 -16.71 -14.01
CA ASN A 15 26.29 -15.26 -14.16
C ASN A 15 25.85 -14.77 -15.54
N GLU A 16 24.87 -13.88 -15.58
CA GLU A 16 24.32 -13.30 -16.82
C GLU A 16 25.37 -12.63 -17.73
N ASP A 17 26.39 -11.96 -17.16
CA ASP A 17 27.45 -11.33 -17.96
C ASP A 17 28.34 -12.34 -18.66
N VAL A 18 28.49 -13.51 -18.05
CA VAL A 18 29.23 -14.62 -18.64
C VAL A 18 28.39 -15.26 -19.74
N VAL A 19 27.08 -15.44 -19.52
CA VAL A 19 26.14 -15.93 -20.54
C VAL A 19 26.10 -14.99 -21.75
N ARG A 20 26.02 -13.67 -21.52
CA ARG A 20 26.03 -12.65 -22.58
C ARG A 20 27.28 -12.76 -23.45
N ARG A 21 28.47 -12.77 -22.82
CA ARG A 21 29.74 -12.90 -23.55
C ARG A 21 29.86 -14.24 -24.26
N GLY A 22 29.42 -15.33 -23.63
CA GLY A 22 29.38 -16.66 -24.24
C GLY A 22 28.56 -16.69 -25.54
N ARG A 23 27.38 -16.06 -25.56
CA ARG A 23 26.56 -15.94 -26.78
C ARG A 23 27.27 -15.13 -27.86
N VAL A 24 27.90 -14.01 -27.50
CA VAL A 24 28.68 -13.21 -28.45
C VAL A 24 29.83 -14.03 -29.05
N ILE A 25 30.56 -14.79 -28.24
CA ILE A 25 31.62 -15.70 -28.71
C ILE A 25 31.06 -16.71 -29.72
N VAL A 26 29.94 -17.36 -29.39
CA VAL A 26 29.34 -18.38 -30.26
C VAL A 26 28.95 -17.77 -31.61
N VAL A 27 28.32 -16.59 -31.62
CA VAL A 27 27.95 -15.89 -32.86
C VAL A 27 29.19 -15.51 -33.68
N LEU A 28 30.21 -14.92 -33.05
CA LEU A 28 31.43 -14.50 -33.74
C LEU A 28 32.24 -15.71 -34.25
N ALA A 29 32.30 -16.81 -33.50
CA ALA A 29 32.99 -18.02 -33.92
C ALA A 29 32.27 -18.74 -35.06
N LEU A 30 30.93 -18.75 -35.07
CA LEU A 30 30.15 -19.22 -36.22
C LEU A 30 30.40 -18.38 -37.46
N PHE A 31 30.42 -17.05 -37.29
CA PHE A 31 30.73 -16.13 -38.38
C PHE A 31 32.15 -16.37 -38.93
N ALA A 32 33.14 -16.53 -38.04
CA ALA A 32 34.51 -16.85 -38.43
C ALA A 32 34.61 -18.19 -39.17
N ASN A 33 33.88 -19.22 -38.73
CA ASN A 33 33.79 -20.50 -39.44
C ASN A 33 33.16 -20.35 -40.84
N ALA A 34 32.07 -19.59 -40.96
CA ALA A 34 31.44 -19.35 -42.25
C ALA A 34 32.39 -18.61 -43.21
N MET A 35 33.09 -17.58 -42.72
CA MET A 35 34.10 -16.86 -43.50
C MET A 35 35.26 -17.76 -43.91
N ALA A 36 35.75 -18.62 -43.02
CA ALA A 36 36.82 -19.57 -43.35
C ALA A 36 36.40 -20.54 -44.47
N ILE A 37 35.16 -21.04 -44.44
CA ILE A 37 34.63 -21.93 -45.50
C ILE A 37 34.52 -21.18 -46.84
N ILE A 38 33.99 -19.95 -46.82
CA ILE A 38 33.84 -19.11 -48.02
C ILE A 38 35.21 -18.73 -48.60
N ALA A 39 36.24 -18.56 -47.77
CA ALA A 39 37.58 -18.21 -48.21
C ALA A 39 38.31 -19.33 -48.97
N ILE A 40 37.99 -20.61 -48.73
CA ILE A 40 38.66 -21.76 -49.36
C ILE A 40 38.67 -21.69 -50.90
N PRO A 41 37.52 -21.56 -51.60
CA PRO A 41 37.53 -21.44 -53.06
C PRO A 41 38.26 -20.19 -53.53
N LEU A 42 38.12 -19.07 -52.82
CA LEU A 42 38.80 -17.82 -53.18
C LEU A 42 40.32 -17.97 -53.17
N VAL A 43 40.86 -18.61 -52.13
CA VAL A 43 42.30 -18.88 -51.99
C VAL A 43 42.82 -19.81 -53.11
N LEU A 44 42.03 -20.81 -53.50
CA LEU A 44 42.38 -21.73 -54.60
C LEU A 44 42.50 -20.99 -55.95
N PHE A 45 41.59 -20.05 -56.22
CA PHE A 45 41.59 -19.31 -57.49
C PHE A 45 42.57 -18.13 -57.50
N ALA A 46 42.68 -17.39 -56.39
CA ALA A 46 43.45 -16.14 -56.35
C ALA A 46 44.97 -16.38 -56.15
N THR A 47 45.35 -17.39 -55.37
CA THR A 47 46.76 -17.65 -55.04
C THR A 47 47.11 -19.14 -55.10
N PRO A 48 47.10 -19.78 -56.29
CA PRO A 48 47.29 -21.23 -56.42
C PRO A 48 48.60 -21.76 -55.82
N GLN A 49 49.66 -20.95 -55.86
CA GLN A 49 51.00 -21.34 -55.37
C GLN A 49 51.09 -21.44 -53.83
N THR A 50 50.34 -20.61 -53.10
CA THR A 50 50.28 -20.61 -51.62
C THR A 50 48.99 -21.23 -51.08
N ALA A 51 48.10 -21.69 -51.97
CA ALA A 51 46.77 -22.15 -51.61
C ALA A 51 46.78 -23.28 -50.58
N PHE A 52 47.68 -24.27 -50.72
CA PHE A 52 47.74 -25.40 -49.79
C PHE A 52 47.96 -24.95 -48.34
N ALA A 53 48.92 -24.06 -48.11
CA ALA A 53 49.26 -23.61 -46.77
C ALA A 53 48.17 -22.69 -46.18
N LEU A 54 47.58 -21.80 -46.99
CA LEU A 54 46.46 -20.94 -46.58
C LEU A 54 45.20 -21.75 -46.27
N ILE A 55 44.93 -22.82 -47.02
CA ILE A 55 43.81 -23.74 -46.74
C ILE A 55 44.06 -24.50 -45.44
N ALA A 56 45.28 -25.01 -45.21
CA ALA A 56 45.62 -25.70 -43.97
C ALA A 56 45.41 -24.79 -42.74
N VAL A 57 45.81 -23.52 -42.83
CA VAL A 57 45.59 -22.51 -41.79
C VAL A 57 44.10 -22.23 -41.56
N ASN A 58 43.31 -22.11 -42.63
CA ASN A 58 41.84 -21.93 -42.51
C ASN A 58 41.16 -23.15 -41.87
N LEU A 59 41.57 -24.38 -42.23
CA LEU A 59 41.04 -25.60 -41.63
C LEU A 59 41.39 -25.72 -40.14
N LEU A 60 42.62 -25.34 -39.76
CA LEU A 60 43.01 -25.27 -38.35
C LEU A 60 42.14 -24.25 -37.60
N GLY A 61 41.91 -23.07 -38.19
CA GLY A 61 40.98 -22.06 -37.66
C GLY A 61 39.58 -22.63 -37.43
N LEU A 62 39.03 -23.37 -38.40
CA LEU A 62 37.72 -24.02 -38.30
C LEU A 62 37.62 -24.96 -37.09
N VAL A 63 38.67 -25.77 -36.87
CA VAL A 63 38.75 -26.70 -35.72
C VAL A 63 38.78 -25.92 -34.41
N VAL A 64 39.62 -24.89 -34.32
CA VAL A 64 39.76 -24.09 -33.10
C VAL A 64 38.49 -23.31 -32.78
N TYR A 65 37.85 -22.68 -33.76
CA TYR A 65 36.59 -21.95 -33.55
C TYR A 65 35.44 -22.88 -33.18
N THR A 66 35.42 -24.10 -33.71
CA THR A 66 34.46 -25.13 -33.28
C THR A 66 34.71 -25.54 -31.82
N ALA A 67 35.97 -25.71 -31.41
CA ALA A 67 36.32 -25.96 -30.01
C ALA A 67 35.92 -24.78 -29.11
N VAL A 68 36.14 -23.54 -29.55
CA VAL A 68 35.73 -22.31 -28.86
C VAL A 68 34.21 -22.30 -28.61
N ILE A 69 33.39 -22.67 -29.60
CA ILE A 69 31.94 -22.79 -29.44
C ILE A 69 31.60 -23.82 -28.36
N ILE A 70 32.25 -24.98 -28.37
CA ILE A 70 32.02 -26.04 -27.38
C ILE A 70 32.39 -25.57 -25.96
N LEU A 71 33.56 -24.94 -25.79
CA LEU A 71 34.01 -24.41 -24.50
C LEU A 71 33.09 -23.30 -23.99
N ALA A 72 32.68 -22.38 -24.87
CA ALA A 72 31.74 -21.31 -24.51
C ALA A 72 30.43 -21.89 -23.97
N ARG A 73 29.87 -22.91 -24.64
CA ARG A 73 28.63 -23.58 -24.21
C ARG A 73 28.75 -24.30 -22.87
N LYS A 74 29.91 -24.90 -22.57
CA LYS A 74 30.24 -25.49 -21.26
C LYS A 74 30.40 -24.46 -20.13
N GLY A 75 30.26 -23.17 -20.41
CA GLY A 75 30.42 -22.11 -19.42
C GLY A 75 31.87 -21.64 -19.22
N LEU A 76 32.85 -22.20 -19.95
CA LEU A 76 34.26 -21.81 -19.92
C LEU A 76 34.52 -20.56 -20.79
N VAL A 77 33.67 -19.54 -20.64
CA VAL A 77 33.59 -18.36 -21.53
C VAL A 77 34.87 -17.53 -21.54
N ALA A 78 35.56 -17.41 -20.41
CA ALA A 78 36.82 -16.68 -20.33
C ALA A 78 37.92 -17.36 -21.16
N VAL A 79 38.04 -18.68 -21.03
CA VAL A 79 39.03 -19.49 -21.76
C VAL A 79 38.70 -19.49 -23.25
N SER A 80 37.43 -19.74 -23.61
CA SER A 80 37.01 -19.71 -25.01
C SER A 80 37.21 -18.34 -25.64
N GLY A 81 36.98 -17.25 -24.89
CA GLY A 81 37.17 -15.89 -25.38
C GLY A 81 38.64 -15.56 -25.63
N VAL A 82 39.54 -15.97 -24.73
CA VAL A 82 40.99 -15.78 -24.93
C VAL A 82 41.46 -16.61 -26.12
N ALA A 83 41.09 -17.89 -26.18
CA ALA A 83 41.41 -18.75 -27.31
C ALA A 83 40.91 -18.18 -28.64
N PHE A 84 39.68 -17.64 -28.67
CA PHE A 84 39.10 -17.03 -29.86
C PHE A 84 39.92 -15.82 -30.34
N VAL A 85 40.18 -14.86 -29.45
CA VAL A 85 40.92 -13.64 -29.79
C VAL A 85 42.35 -13.96 -30.17
N THR A 86 43.05 -14.81 -29.42
CA THR A 86 44.42 -15.24 -29.72
C THR A 86 44.50 -15.93 -31.07
N THR A 87 43.51 -16.76 -31.42
CA THR A 87 43.46 -17.43 -32.74
C THR A 87 43.30 -16.41 -33.86
N ILE A 88 42.38 -15.44 -33.72
CA ILE A 88 42.23 -14.36 -34.71
C ILE A 88 43.52 -13.57 -34.85
N SER A 89 44.12 -13.15 -33.74
CA SER A 89 45.39 -12.41 -33.73
C SER A 89 46.51 -13.17 -34.44
N LEU A 90 46.66 -14.47 -34.16
CA LEU A 90 47.68 -15.31 -34.80
C LEU A 90 47.40 -15.50 -36.28
N LEU A 91 46.14 -15.72 -36.68
CA LEU A 91 45.77 -15.84 -38.09
C LEU A 91 46.02 -14.54 -38.85
N THR A 92 45.71 -13.39 -38.26
CA THR A 92 46.05 -12.08 -38.86
C THR A 92 47.55 -11.93 -39.02
N LEU A 93 48.36 -12.23 -37.99
CA LEU A 93 49.82 -12.16 -38.08
C LEU A 93 50.40 -13.12 -39.14
N MET A 94 49.88 -14.35 -39.22
CA MET A 94 50.32 -15.35 -40.20
C MET A 94 49.93 -14.98 -41.63
N ALA A 95 48.70 -14.49 -41.85
CA ALA A 95 48.27 -14.01 -43.17
C ALA A 95 49.14 -12.83 -43.65
N THR A 96 49.56 -11.97 -42.72
CA THR A 96 50.41 -10.82 -42.99
C THR A 96 51.85 -11.18 -43.35
N PHE A 97 52.52 -12.00 -42.53
CA PHE A 97 53.98 -12.18 -42.62
C PHE A 97 54.39 -13.57 -43.11
N GLY A 98 53.49 -14.55 -43.09
CA GLY A 98 53.80 -15.93 -43.44
C GLY A 98 53.61 -16.29 -44.91
N PHE A 99 52.79 -15.54 -45.65
CA PHE A 99 52.40 -15.88 -47.03
C PHE A 99 52.55 -14.76 -48.06
N ALA A 100 52.83 -13.52 -47.61
CA ALA A 100 52.91 -12.39 -48.50
C ALA A 100 54.38 -12.01 -48.76
N ASN A 101 54.82 -12.14 -50.01
CA ASN A 101 56.17 -11.79 -50.48
C ASN A 101 56.26 -10.37 -51.05
N ASP A 102 55.23 -9.53 -50.86
CA ASP A 102 55.16 -8.19 -51.43
C ASP A 102 55.17 -7.11 -50.34
N ASN A 103 55.98 -6.07 -50.54
CA ASN A 103 56.23 -4.99 -49.58
C ASN A 103 54.93 -4.27 -49.20
N ALA A 104 53.98 -4.11 -50.13
CA ALA A 104 52.72 -3.40 -49.89
C ALA A 104 51.84 -4.03 -48.79
N THR A 105 51.81 -5.36 -48.71
CA THR A 105 51.03 -6.09 -47.69
C THR A 105 51.66 -6.01 -46.31
N SER A 106 52.99 -5.93 -46.24
CA SER A 106 53.74 -5.76 -44.97
C SER A 106 53.48 -4.40 -44.32
N TYR A 107 53.14 -3.36 -45.10
CA TYR A 107 52.87 -2.01 -44.59
C TYR A 107 51.42 -1.80 -44.12
N SER A 108 50.44 -2.41 -44.79
CA SER A 108 49.01 -2.24 -44.48
C SER A 108 48.49 -3.23 -43.43
N SER A 109 49.22 -4.32 -43.21
CA SER A 109 48.78 -5.41 -42.36
C SER A 109 48.68 -5.14 -40.85
N PRO A 110 49.60 -4.37 -40.22
CA PRO A 110 49.51 -4.10 -38.78
C PRO A 110 48.21 -3.41 -38.37
N PHE A 111 47.57 -2.69 -39.30
CA PHE A 111 46.26 -2.07 -39.11
C PHE A 111 45.15 -3.11 -38.85
N PHE A 112 45.23 -4.32 -39.42
CA PHE A 112 44.22 -5.37 -39.23
C PHE A 112 44.24 -5.97 -37.80
N LEU A 113 45.31 -5.76 -37.03
CA LEU A 113 45.35 -6.16 -35.61
C LEU A 113 44.43 -5.32 -34.72
N ALA A 114 43.81 -4.25 -35.26
CA ALA A 114 42.74 -3.53 -34.57
C ALA A 114 41.48 -4.40 -34.38
N PHE A 115 41.16 -5.28 -35.33
CA PHE A 115 39.99 -6.16 -35.26
C PHE A 115 39.98 -7.09 -34.04
N PRO A 116 41.05 -7.89 -33.77
CA PRO A 116 41.07 -8.72 -32.56
C PRO A 116 40.99 -7.91 -31.26
N ILE A 117 41.50 -6.67 -31.23
CA ILE A 117 41.37 -5.77 -30.07
C ILE A 117 39.90 -5.36 -29.86
N ILE A 118 39.19 -4.97 -30.92
CA ILE A 118 37.76 -4.62 -30.84
C ILE A 118 36.94 -5.83 -30.37
N ILE A 119 37.20 -7.00 -30.97
CA ILE A 119 36.54 -8.27 -30.60
C ILE A 119 36.81 -8.60 -29.12
N ALA A 120 38.02 -8.37 -28.63
CA ALA A 120 38.36 -8.55 -27.22
C ALA A 120 37.47 -7.70 -26.29
N GLY A 121 37.12 -6.48 -26.67
CA GLY A 121 36.20 -5.63 -25.92
C GLY A 121 34.80 -6.20 -25.75
N MET A 122 34.33 -6.97 -26.74
CA MET A 122 33.01 -7.59 -26.72
C MET A 122 32.99 -8.92 -25.96
N VAL A 123 34.12 -9.63 -25.97
CA VAL A 123 34.22 -11.05 -25.57
C VAL A 123 34.93 -11.23 -24.22
N LEU A 124 35.88 -10.36 -23.88
CA LEU A 124 36.71 -10.47 -22.68
C LEU A 124 36.27 -9.50 -21.58
N LYS A 125 37.00 -9.48 -20.47
CA LYS A 125 36.90 -8.41 -19.47
C LYS A 125 37.71 -7.21 -20.00
N PRO A 126 37.29 -5.95 -19.72
CA PRO A 126 38.00 -4.77 -20.22
C PRO A 126 39.51 -4.80 -19.93
N ALA A 127 39.92 -5.22 -18.73
CA ALA A 127 41.34 -5.31 -18.36
C ALA A 127 42.17 -6.24 -19.27
N LEU A 128 41.57 -7.27 -19.85
CA LEU A 128 42.26 -8.22 -20.73
C LEU A 128 42.52 -7.64 -22.14
N VAL A 129 41.87 -6.54 -22.53
CA VAL A 129 42.12 -5.86 -23.80
C VAL A 129 43.58 -5.40 -23.89
N TRP A 130 44.17 -4.96 -22.78
CA TRP A 130 45.59 -4.60 -22.73
C TRP A 130 46.51 -5.78 -22.96
N LEU A 131 46.16 -6.97 -22.47
CA LEU A 131 46.94 -8.19 -22.75
C LEU A 131 46.86 -8.57 -24.24
N VAL A 132 45.70 -8.39 -24.88
CA VAL A 132 45.56 -8.62 -26.33
C VAL A 132 46.38 -7.61 -27.13
N PHE A 133 46.37 -6.34 -26.74
CA PHE A 133 47.22 -5.32 -27.35
C PHE A 133 48.71 -5.67 -27.24
N LEU A 134 49.18 -6.02 -26.03
CA LEU A 134 50.57 -6.42 -25.80
C LEU A 134 50.93 -7.68 -26.58
N PHE A 135 50.03 -8.67 -26.63
CA PHE A 135 50.22 -9.88 -27.42
C PHE A 135 50.37 -9.57 -28.92
N ASN A 136 49.49 -8.71 -29.46
CA ASN A 136 49.57 -8.29 -30.86
C ASN A 136 50.87 -7.54 -31.16
N LEU A 137 51.30 -6.64 -30.26
CA LEU A 137 52.54 -5.88 -30.42
C LEU A 137 53.77 -6.80 -30.37
N ALA A 138 53.80 -7.75 -29.45
CA ALA A 138 54.87 -8.74 -29.35
C ALA A 138 54.91 -9.66 -30.58
N GLY A 139 53.75 -10.15 -31.02
CA GLY A 139 53.63 -10.97 -32.23
C GLY A 139 54.07 -10.23 -33.48
N LEU A 140 53.71 -8.95 -33.60
CA LEU A 140 54.15 -8.07 -34.69
C LEU A 140 55.66 -7.88 -34.70
N PHE A 141 56.27 -7.61 -33.54
CA PHE A 141 57.72 -7.47 -33.41
C PHE A 141 58.46 -8.76 -33.77
N ILE A 142 57.98 -9.91 -33.30
CA ILE A 142 58.55 -11.22 -33.64
C ILE A 142 58.43 -11.47 -35.15
N ALA A 143 57.27 -11.19 -35.74
CA ALA A 143 57.06 -11.42 -37.16
C ALA A 143 58.01 -10.59 -38.03
N TRP A 144 58.20 -9.30 -37.72
CA TRP A 144 59.20 -8.45 -38.41
C TRP A 144 60.63 -8.99 -38.29
N ARG A 145 60.99 -9.50 -37.11
CA ARG A 145 62.32 -10.09 -36.89
C ARG A 145 62.54 -11.35 -37.71
N LEU A 146 61.51 -12.19 -37.86
CA LEU A 146 61.60 -13.44 -38.61
C LEU A 146 61.63 -13.23 -40.13
N THR A 147 60.89 -12.23 -40.64
CA THR A 147 60.84 -11.94 -42.08
C THR A 147 62.01 -11.10 -42.56
N GLY A 148 62.83 -10.55 -41.66
CA GLY A 148 63.98 -9.72 -42.02
C GLY A 148 63.61 -8.39 -42.66
N ILE A 149 62.35 -7.95 -42.53
CA ILE A 149 61.88 -6.67 -43.04
C ILE A 149 62.60 -5.57 -42.26
N PRO A 150 63.38 -4.68 -42.92
CA PRO A 150 64.11 -3.64 -42.24
C PRO A 150 63.11 -2.64 -41.67
N LEU A 151 62.96 -2.69 -40.34
CA LEU A 151 62.10 -1.77 -39.60
C LEU A 151 62.59 -0.35 -39.83
N PHE A 152 61.66 0.54 -40.19
CA PHE A 152 61.92 1.97 -40.24
C PHE A 152 63.01 2.37 -41.25
N ALA A 153 63.14 1.62 -42.36
CA ALA A 153 64.18 1.85 -43.35
C ALA A 153 63.92 3.08 -44.21
N SER A 154 62.63 3.40 -44.44
CA SER A 154 62.22 4.59 -45.19
C SER A 154 61.31 5.53 -44.36
N PRO A 155 61.28 6.84 -44.68
CA PRO A 155 60.37 7.78 -44.03
C PRO A 155 58.89 7.38 -44.13
N LEU A 156 58.48 6.76 -45.25
CA LEU A 156 57.12 6.26 -45.44
C LEU A 156 56.81 5.10 -44.47
N GLU A 157 57.75 4.17 -44.29
CA GLU A 157 57.61 3.06 -43.33
C GLU A 157 57.53 3.55 -41.89
N ILE A 158 58.37 4.52 -41.53
CA ILE A 158 58.31 5.16 -40.21
C ILE A 158 56.92 5.74 -39.95
N SER A 159 56.37 6.46 -40.92
CA SER A 159 55.05 7.05 -40.82
C SER A 159 53.96 5.97 -40.70
N LEU A 160 53.94 4.97 -41.59
CA LEU A 160 52.88 3.94 -41.60
C LEU A 160 52.93 3.03 -40.36
N GLN A 161 54.12 2.59 -39.94
CA GLN A 161 54.25 1.70 -38.79
C GLN A 161 53.98 2.41 -37.46
N SER A 162 54.45 3.66 -37.31
CA SER A 162 54.09 4.47 -36.13
C SER A 162 52.59 4.77 -36.08
N ALA A 163 51.97 5.08 -37.23
CA ALA A 163 50.52 5.25 -37.33
C ALA A 163 49.75 3.97 -36.96
N ALA A 164 50.20 2.79 -37.40
CA ALA A 164 49.57 1.53 -37.03
C ALA A 164 49.67 1.24 -35.53
N ILE A 165 50.86 1.40 -34.93
CA ILE A 165 51.03 1.20 -33.47
C ILE A 165 50.16 2.18 -32.68
N LEU A 166 50.11 3.45 -33.09
CA LEU A 166 49.25 4.45 -32.46
C LEU A 166 47.76 4.09 -32.62
N LEU A 167 47.35 3.58 -33.78
CA LEU A 167 45.98 3.10 -34.00
C LEU A 167 45.65 1.91 -33.10
N LEU A 168 46.57 0.95 -32.95
CA LEU A 168 46.37 -0.21 -32.06
C LEU A 168 46.24 0.22 -30.60
N PHE A 169 47.09 1.16 -30.16
CA PHE A 169 46.99 1.73 -28.82
C PHE A 169 45.68 2.48 -28.63
N GLY A 170 45.31 3.35 -29.58
CA GLY A 170 44.05 4.09 -29.55
C GLY A 170 42.85 3.16 -29.52
N THR A 171 42.85 2.12 -30.35
CA THR A 171 41.78 1.11 -30.40
C THR A 171 41.70 0.33 -29.08
N ALA A 172 42.84 -0.06 -28.49
CA ALA A 172 42.87 -0.70 -27.18
C ALA A 172 42.33 0.21 -26.08
N LEU A 173 42.73 1.48 -26.08
CA LEU A 173 42.28 2.49 -25.12
C LEU A 173 40.77 2.73 -25.24
N PHE A 174 40.26 3.01 -26.45
CA PHE A 174 38.83 3.22 -26.68
C PHE A 174 38.01 1.99 -26.31
N THR A 175 38.48 0.80 -26.68
CA THR A 175 37.81 -0.46 -26.36
C THR A 175 37.80 -0.73 -24.85
N PHE A 176 38.90 -0.43 -24.15
CA PHE A 176 38.99 -0.54 -22.70
C PHE A 176 38.06 0.46 -21.99
N VAL A 177 38.12 1.73 -22.36
CA VAL A 177 37.32 2.80 -21.75
C VAL A 177 35.83 2.52 -21.98
N GLY A 178 35.43 2.28 -23.23
CA GLY A 178 34.05 1.95 -23.59
C GLY A 178 33.55 0.71 -22.82
N GLY A 179 34.31 -0.39 -22.87
CA GLY A 179 33.97 -1.61 -22.14
C GLY A 179 33.88 -1.44 -20.63
N SER A 180 34.76 -0.60 -20.04
CA SER A 180 34.77 -0.34 -18.60
C SER A 180 33.59 0.51 -18.14
N ILE A 181 33.21 1.54 -18.92
CA ILE A 181 32.05 2.40 -18.65
C ILE A 181 30.77 1.59 -18.77
N THR A 182 30.58 0.86 -19.88
CA THR A 182 29.40 0.01 -20.08
C THR A 182 29.28 -1.04 -18.99
N ALA A 183 30.39 -1.65 -18.56
CA ALA A 183 30.38 -2.63 -17.47
C ALA A 183 30.02 -2.00 -16.11
N ARG A 184 30.44 -0.76 -15.84
CA ARG A 184 30.04 -0.04 -14.61
C ARG A 184 28.56 0.30 -14.64
N ALA A 185 28.08 0.91 -15.73
CA ALA A 185 26.68 1.28 -15.91
C ALA A 185 25.75 0.06 -15.76
N LEU A 186 26.09 -1.07 -16.39
CA LEU A 186 25.26 -2.28 -16.29
C LEU A 186 25.20 -2.84 -14.85
N ARG A 187 26.31 -2.79 -14.11
CA ARG A 187 26.33 -3.21 -12.69
C ARG A 187 25.47 -2.31 -11.82
N GLU A 188 25.50 -1.00 -12.06
CA GLU A 188 24.69 -0.03 -11.34
C GLU A 188 23.20 -0.22 -11.64
N THR A 189 22.81 -0.37 -12.91
CA THR A 189 21.42 -0.68 -13.29
C THR A 189 20.92 -1.97 -12.63
N ARG A 190 21.76 -3.01 -12.54
CA ARG A 190 21.39 -4.25 -11.85
C ARG A 190 21.17 -4.04 -10.35
N ARG A 191 22.06 -3.30 -9.67
CA ARG A 191 21.90 -2.99 -8.24
C ARG A 191 20.60 -2.24 -7.98
N LEU A 192 20.34 -1.19 -8.75
CA LEU A 192 19.10 -0.41 -8.64
C LEU A 192 17.86 -1.29 -8.88
N ARG A 193 17.91 -2.21 -9.85
CA ARG A 193 16.82 -3.15 -10.12
C ARG A 193 16.60 -4.14 -8.98
N GLU A 194 17.67 -4.65 -8.39
CA GLU A 194 17.59 -5.54 -7.22
C GLU A 194 17.02 -4.82 -5.99
N GLU A 195 17.45 -3.58 -5.74
CA GLU A 195 16.92 -2.73 -4.68
C GLU A 195 15.43 -2.41 -4.89
N ALA A 196 15.05 -2.04 -6.12
CA ALA A 196 13.65 -1.79 -6.48
C ALA A 196 12.77 -3.04 -6.27
N ASN A 197 13.25 -4.22 -6.67
CA ASN A 197 12.54 -5.48 -6.45
C ASN A 197 12.39 -5.78 -4.96
N ARG A 198 13.44 -5.60 -4.16
CA ARG A 198 13.37 -5.80 -2.69
C ARG A 198 12.38 -4.86 -2.04
N ASN A 199 12.38 -3.58 -2.44
CA ASN A 199 11.44 -2.60 -1.94
C ASN A 199 10.01 -2.97 -2.32
N ALA A 200 9.76 -3.42 -3.56
CA ALA A 200 8.45 -3.89 -3.98
C ALA A 200 7.94 -5.05 -3.10
N PHE A 201 8.77 -6.07 -2.87
CA PHE A 201 8.41 -7.18 -1.96
C PHE A 201 8.12 -6.70 -0.54
N ARG A 202 8.91 -5.75 -0.02
CA ARG A 202 8.69 -5.17 1.31
C ARG A 202 7.34 -4.42 1.38
N PHE A 203 7.01 -3.63 0.37
CA PHE A 203 5.72 -2.94 0.31
C PHE A 203 4.55 -3.91 0.23
N THR A 204 4.65 -4.96 -0.59
CA THR A 204 3.61 -5.99 -0.66
C THR A 204 3.41 -6.70 0.68
N ALA A 205 4.49 -7.04 1.38
CA ALA A 205 4.41 -7.66 2.71
C ALA A 205 3.81 -6.71 3.76
N LEU A 206 4.18 -5.43 3.74
CA LEU A 206 3.63 -4.43 4.65
C LEU A 206 2.15 -4.19 4.39
N ASN A 207 1.73 -4.07 3.12
CA ASN A 207 0.33 -3.90 2.76
C ASN A 207 -0.52 -5.09 3.20
N ALA A 208 -0.04 -6.32 2.97
CA ALA A 208 -0.73 -7.52 3.46
C ALA A 208 -0.88 -7.53 4.98
N GLY A 209 0.14 -7.08 5.73
CA GLY A 209 0.05 -6.92 7.19
C GLY A 209 -0.98 -5.87 7.62
N LEU A 210 -1.00 -4.71 6.95
CA LEU A 210 -1.97 -3.65 7.21
C LEU A 210 -3.41 -4.08 6.89
N GLU A 211 -3.62 -4.84 5.82
CA GLU A 211 -4.94 -5.39 5.48
C GLU A 211 -5.47 -6.32 6.56
N ILE A 212 -4.61 -7.17 7.14
CA ILE A 212 -4.97 -8.03 8.28
C ILE A 212 -5.33 -7.16 9.50
N GLU A 213 -4.53 -6.16 9.85
CA GLU A 213 -4.82 -5.28 10.99
C GLU A 213 -6.13 -4.51 10.79
N ILE A 214 -6.38 -3.99 9.59
CA ILE A 214 -7.64 -3.30 9.26
C ILE A 214 -8.82 -4.26 9.39
N ALA A 215 -8.70 -5.50 8.90
CA ALA A 215 -9.75 -6.50 9.05
C ALA A 215 -10.05 -6.82 10.52
N GLU A 216 -9.02 -7.00 11.35
CA GLU A 216 -9.17 -7.22 12.79
C GLU A 216 -9.83 -6.04 13.50
N ARG A 217 -9.35 -4.81 13.27
CA ARG A 217 -9.95 -3.59 13.85
C ARG A 217 -11.39 -3.40 13.41
N THR A 218 -11.69 -3.68 12.13
CA THR A 218 -13.05 -3.56 11.59
C THR A 218 -13.99 -4.57 12.25
N ALA A 219 -13.55 -5.81 12.44
CA ALA A 219 -14.34 -6.84 13.14
C ALA A 219 -14.57 -6.49 14.62
N ALA A 220 -13.55 -5.98 15.31
CA ALA A 220 -13.68 -5.53 16.70
C ALA A 220 -14.64 -4.34 16.85
N LEU A 221 -14.57 -3.36 15.94
CA LEU A 221 -15.50 -2.22 15.90
C LEU A 221 -16.94 -2.67 15.65
N GLN A 222 -17.17 -3.57 14.68
CA GLN A 222 -18.50 -4.12 14.42
C GLN A 222 -19.08 -4.84 15.64
N THR A 223 -18.24 -5.58 16.37
CA THR A 223 -18.66 -6.27 17.59
C THR A 223 -19.05 -5.26 18.68
N THR A 224 -18.26 -4.20 18.85
CA THR A 224 -18.53 -3.13 19.81
C THR A 224 -19.82 -2.37 19.47
N LEU A 225 -20.05 -2.07 18.18
CA LEU A 225 -21.28 -1.43 17.73
C LEU A 225 -22.52 -2.28 18.02
N ARG A 226 -22.45 -3.59 17.77
CA ARG A 226 -23.53 -4.52 18.11
C ARG A 226 -23.83 -4.56 19.61
N ASP A 227 -22.80 -4.56 20.45
CA ASP A 227 -22.98 -4.49 21.92
C ASP A 227 -23.64 -3.17 22.33
N LEU A 228 -23.22 -2.04 21.76
CA LEU A 228 -23.84 -0.73 22.02
C LEU A 228 -25.31 -0.70 21.58
N GLU A 229 -25.64 -1.22 20.40
CA GLU A 229 -27.03 -1.34 19.92
C GLU A 229 -27.88 -2.21 20.87
N GLN A 230 -27.32 -3.30 21.38
CA GLN A 230 -28.03 -4.14 22.36
C GLN A 230 -28.26 -3.41 23.68
N ARG A 231 -27.25 -2.68 24.18
CA ARG A 231 -27.37 -1.88 25.41
C ARG A 231 -28.40 -0.76 25.25
N THR A 232 -28.39 -0.04 24.14
CA THR A 232 -29.36 1.03 23.90
C THR A 232 -30.78 0.47 23.76
N ALA A 233 -30.96 -0.65 23.08
CA ALA A 233 -32.26 -1.32 22.99
C ALA A 233 -32.75 -1.83 24.36
N ALA A 234 -31.87 -2.40 25.18
CA ALA A 234 -32.21 -2.82 26.55
C ALA A 234 -32.59 -1.62 27.42
N GLN A 235 -31.84 -0.53 27.33
CA GLN A 235 -32.12 0.71 28.07
C GLN A 235 -33.46 1.31 27.64
N ALA A 236 -33.77 1.34 26.34
CA ALA A 236 -35.05 1.81 25.83
C ALA A 236 -36.24 0.96 26.35
N ARG A 237 -36.07 -0.36 26.42
CA ARG A 237 -37.09 -1.26 27.01
C ARG A 237 -37.33 -0.97 28.49
N LEU A 238 -36.27 -0.81 29.27
CA LEU A 238 -36.38 -0.48 30.70
C LEU A 238 -37.08 0.87 30.92
N LEU A 239 -36.78 1.87 30.09
CA LEU A 239 -37.45 3.17 30.17
C LEU A 239 -38.95 3.06 29.86
N ALA A 240 -39.31 2.34 28.80
CA ALA A 240 -40.72 2.10 28.44
C ALA A 240 -41.47 1.35 29.56
N GLU A 241 -40.84 0.34 30.17
CA GLU A 241 -41.42 -0.39 31.31
C GLU A 241 -41.61 0.55 32.52
N ASN A 242 -40.63 1.39 32.83
CA ASN A 242 -40.74 2.35 33.93
C ASN A 242 -41.86 3.36 33.68
N GLU A 243 -42.00 3.85 32.45
CA GLU A 243 -43.07 4.75 32.08
C GLU A 243 -44.46 4.10 32.20
N GLN A 244 -44.60 2.85 31.77
CA GLN A 244 -45.82 2.07 31.95
C GLN A 244 -46.16 1.87 33.43
N GLN A 245 -45.17 1.49 34.26
CA GLN A 245 -45.36 1.36 35.71
C GLN A 245 -45.80 2.69 36.34
N ARG A 246 -45.18 3.81 35.96
CA ARG A 246 -45.56 5.15 36.45
C ARG A 246 -46.97 5.53 36.01
N GLN A 247 -47.41 5.14 34.81
CA GLN A 247 -48.77 5.38 34.37
C GLN A 247 -49.79 4.55 35.16
N VAL A 248 -49.55 3.26 35.37
CA VAL A 248 -50.41 2.42 36.21
C VAL A 248 -50.50 2.96 37.65
N ILE A 249 -49.39 3.41 38.22
CA ILE A 249 -49.38 4.04 39.55
C ILE A 249 -50.25 5.31 39.55
N ARG A 250 -50.16 6.15 38.51
CA ARG A 250 -51.01 7.36 38.40
C ARG A 250 -52.50 7.02 38.30
N GLU A 251 -52.86 6.00 37.53
CA GLU A 251 -54.26 5.56 37.36
C GLU A 251 -54.84 4.94 38.64
N LEU A 252 -54.02 4.24 39.44
CA LEU A 252 -54.43 3.61 40.70
C LEU A 252 -54.41 4.57 41.91
N SER A 253 -53.90 5.79 41.76
CA SER A 253 -53.84 6.79 42.83
C SER A 253 -55.18 7.51 42.98
N VAL A 254 -56.14 6.89 43.67
CA VAL A 254 -57.54 7.38 43.80
C VAL A 254 -57.62 8.75 44.49
N PRO A 255 -58.03 9.85 43.80
CA PRO A 255 -58.04 11.16 44.42
C PRO A 255 -59.45 11.65 44.79
N VAL A 256 -60.55 11.00 44.38
CA VAL A 256 -61.91 11.44 44.74
C VAL A 256 -62.75 10.24 45.16
N LEU A 257 -63.11 10.19 46.44
CA LEU A 257 -63.77 9.07 47.10
C LEU A 257 -65.18 9.48 47.58
N PRO A 258 -66.25 8.77 47.21
CA PRO A 258 -67.55 8.95 47.83
C PRO A 258 -67.52 8.35 49.23
N VAL A 259 -67.81 9.17 50.24
CA VAL A 259 -67.84 8.71 51.65
C VAL A 259 -69.26 8.63 52.21
N ARG A 260 -70.21 9.36 51.61
CA ARG A 260 -71.66 9.32 51.89
C ARG A 260 -72.43 9.70 50.62
N ALA A 261 -73.75 9.49 50.62
CA ALA A 261 -74.62 9.71 49.45
C ALA A 261 -74.43 11.07 48.75
N ASN A 262 -74.16 12.14 49.51
CA ASN A 262 -73.97 13.49 48.98
C ASN A 262 -72.59 14.10 49.28
N THR A 263 -71.59 13.30 49.68
CA THR A 263 -70.28 13.82 50.13
C THR A 263 -69.14 13.10 49.43
N LEU A 264 -68.31 13.86 48.72
CA LEU A 264 -67.04 13.41 48.16
C LEU A 264 -65.88 13.91 49.04
N VAL A 265 -64.83 13.09 49.14
CA VAL A 265 -63.56 13.45 49.77
C VAL A 265 -62.46 13.36 48.73
N MET A 266 -61.60 14.37 48.71
CA MET A 266 -60.45 14.44 47.83
C MET A 266 -59.18 14.72 48.64
N PRO A 267 -58.39 13.68 48.96
CA PRO A 267 -57.11 13.86 49.64
C PRO A 267 -56.02 14.31 48.67
N LEU A 268 -55.34 15.41 49.02
CA LEU A 268 -54.19 15.94 48.30
C LEU A 268 -52.92 15.55 49.06
N ILE A 269 -52.13 14.64 48.47
CA ILE A 269 -50.90 14.11 49.07
C ILE A 269 -49.69 14.44 48.19
N GLY A 270 -48.65 15.02 48.80
CA GLY A 270 -47.39 15.34 48.14
C GLY A 270 -47.39 16.70 47.46
N PRO A 271 -46.30 17.06 46.77
CA PRO A 271 -46.20 18.34 46.07
C PRO A 271 -47.28 18.45 44.97
N LEU A 272 -47.90 19.61 44.90
CA LEU A 272 -48.84 19.98 43.84
C LEU A 272 -48.09 20.86 42.84
N ASP A 273 -48.10 20.46 41.58
CA ASP A 273 -47.72 21.31 40.46
C ASP A 273 -48.98 21.66 39.64
N PRO A 274 -48.92 22.67 38.75
CA PRO A 274 -50.07 23.09 37.97
C PRO A 274 -50.68 21.98 37.09
N ALA A 275 -49.86 21.07 36.55
CA ALA A 275 -50.34 19.97 35.71
C ALA A 275 -51.19 18.98 36.53
N ARG A 276 -50.68 18.57 37.70
CA ARG A 276 -51.38 17.69 38.63
C ARG A 276 -52.65 18.34 39.16
N LEU A 277 -52.64 19.65 39.40
CA LEU A 277 -53.83 20.37 39.86
C LEU A 277 -54.94 20.40 38.80
N ALA A 278 -54.59 20.55 37.51
CA ALA A 278 -55.56 20.48 36.42
C ALA A 278 -56.20 19.08 36.29
N ASP A 279 -55.40 18.02 36.38
CA ASP A 279 -55.91 16.64 36.36
C ASP A 279 -56.87 16.38 37.52
N LEU A 280 -56.48 16.82 38.72
CA LEU A 280 -57.27 16.73 39.94
C LEU A 280 -58.59 17.50 39.83
N GLN A 281 -58.56 18.72 39.29
CA GLN A 281 -59.76 19.51 39.03
C GLN A 281 -60.72 18.80 38.08
N GLN A 282 -60.22 18.30 36.95
CA GLN A 282 -61.05 17.60 35.96
C GLN A 282 -61.72 16.36 36.57
N GLN A 283 -60.97 15.58 37.35
CA GLN A 283 -61.52 14.41 38.03
C GLN A 283 -62.55 14.78 39.11
N ALA A 284 -62.28 15.79 39.94
CA ALA A 284 -63.20 16.24 40.97
C ALA A 284 -64.50 16.79 40.39
N LEU A 285 -64.42 17.66 39.38
CA LEU A 285 -65.60 18.23 38.74
C LEU A 285 -66.39 17.16 37.97
N GLY A 286 -65.70 16.24 37.30
CA GLY A 286 -66.32 15.10 36.62
C GLY A 286 -67.09 14.19 37.58
N GLN A 287 -66.50 13.88 38.75
CA GLN A 287 -67.16 13.08 39.79
C GLN A 287 -68.35 13.81 40.43
N LEU A 288 -68.23 15.13 40.67
CA LEU A 288 -69.35 15.93 41.17
C LEU A 288 -70.53 15.94 40.18
N ALA A 289 -70.25 16.10 38.89
CA ALA A 289 -71.29 16.05 37.85
C ALA A 289 -71.96 14.68 37.75
N GLN A 290 -71.20 13.59 37.89
CA GLN A 290 -71.73 12.23 37.83
C GLN A 290 -72.54 11.84 39.08
N THR A 291 -72.08 12.23 40.27
CA THR A 291 -72.67 11.80 41.54
C THR A 291 -73.74 12.76 42.08
N GLY A 292 -73.74 14.02 41.64
CA GLY A 292 -74.62 15.06 42.18
C GLY A 292 -74.35 15.39 43.66
N ALA A 293 -73.14 15.09 44.15
CA ALA A 293 -72.77 15.34 45.53
C ALA A 293 -72.86 16.82 45.89
N ARG A 294 -73.37 17.11 47.09
CA ARG A 294 -73.59 18.49 47.57
C ARG A 294 -72.44 19.02 48.41
N ASP A 295 -71.55 18.14 48.85
CA ASP A 295 -70.41 18.47 49.69
C ASP A 295 -69.13 17.86 49.11
N LEU A 296 -68.10 18.68 48.88
CA LEU A 296 -66.75 18.26 48.51
C LEU A 296 -65.79 18.64 49.64
N LEU A 297 -65.13 17.62 50.21
CA LEU A 297 -64.10 17.80 51.23
C LEU A 297 -62.73 17.69 50.58
N LEU A 298 -61.99 18.79 50.55
CA LEU A 298 -60.61 18.84 50.07
C LEU A 298 -59.68 18.67 51.27
N ASP A 299 -59.07 17.49 51.43
CA ASP A 299 -58.11 17.24 52.50
C ASP A 299 -56.71 17.61 52.03
N ILE A 300 -56.18 18.72 52.54
CA ILE A 300 -54.85 19.24 52.18
C ILE A 300 -53.78 18.95 53.24
N THR A 301 -54.06 18.04 54.19
CA THR A 301 -53.14 17.67 55.28
C THR A 301 -51.75 17.23 54.76
N GLY A 302 -51.72 16.59 53.59
CA GLY A 302 -50.54 16.05 52.93
C GLY A 302 -49.81 16.99 51.96
N VAL A 303 -50.23 18.26 51.86
CA VAL A 303 -49.62 19.26 50.97
C VAL A 303 -48.55 20.06 51.75
N PRO A 304 -47.25 19.93 51.41
CA PRO A 304 -46.18 20.55 52.20
C PRO A 304 -46.02 22.05 51.97
N ALA A 305 -46.38 22.55 50.78
CA ALA A 305 -46.29 23.96 50.42
C ALA A 305 -47.30 24.30 49.31
N ILE A 306 -47.84 25.52 49.35
CA ILE A 306 -48.72 26.07 48.30
C ILE A 306 -48.04 27.30 47.70
N ASP A 307 -47.89 27.31 46.38
CA ASP A 307 -47.44 28.47 45.61
C ASP A 307 -48.64 29.31 45.10
N PRO A 308 -48.42 30.52 44.55
CA PRO A 308 -49.50 31.37 44.03
C PRO A 308 -50.37 30.70 42.95
N GLN A 309 -49.77 29.92 42.05
CA GLN A 309 -50.46 29.30 40.91
C GLN A 309 -51.35 28.14 41.38
N VAL A 310 -50.83 27.30 42.28
CA VAL A 310 -51.56 26.22 42.94
C VAL A 310 -52.70 26.77 43.78
N ALA A 311 -52.47 27.86 44.52
CA ALA A 311 -53.51 28.51 45.29
C ALA A 311 -54.66 29.01 44.40
N GLN A 312 -54.33 29.67 43.28
CA GLN A 312 -55.32 30.13 42.31
C GLN A 312 -56.10 28.97 41.69
N GLY A 313 -55.45 27.87 41.33
CA GLY A 313 -56.13 26.70 40.81
C GLY A 313 -57.06 26.04 41.85
N LEU A 314 -56.68 25.97 43.13
CA LEU A 314 -57.57 25.47 44.17
C LEU A 314 -58.83 26.33 44.31
N LEU A 315 -58.70 27.66 44.19
CA LEU A 315 -59.85 28.57 44.19
C LEU A 315 -60.73 28.40 42.97
N GLN A 316 -60.14 28.18 41.79
CA GLN A 316 -60.92 27.89 40.58
C GLN A 316 -61.72 26.59 40.74
N LEU A 317 -61.13 25.56 41.35
CA LEU A 317 -61.85 24.33 41.70
C LEU A 317 -63.04 24.62 42.63
N VAL A 318 -62.80 25.39 43.70
CA VAL A 318 -63.84 25.78 44.67
C VAL A 318 -64.96 26.55 43.99
N ALA A 319 -64.63 27.54 43.14
CA ALA A 319 -65.59 28.34 42.41
C ALA A 319 -66.40 27.48 41.42
N ALA A 320 -65.74 26.62 40.65
CA ALA A 320 -66.39 25.71 39.71
C ALA A 320 -67.32 24.72 40.42
N ALA A 321 -66.88 24.11 41.53
CA ALA A 321 -67.72 23.23 42.34
C ALA A 321 -68.97 23.96 42.89
N ARG A 322 -68.82 25.21 43.33
CA ARG A 322 -69.96 26.03 43.80
C ARG A 322 -70.94 26.38 42.70
N LEU A 323 -70.47 26.67 41.48
CA LEU A 323 -71.35 26.86 40.33
C LEU A 323 -72.19 25.61 40.01
N MET A 324 -71.67 24.42 40.34
CA MET A 324 -72.41 23.15 40.26
C MET A 324 -73.29 22.88 41.50
N GLY A 325 -73.46 23.85 42.41
CA GLY A 325 -74.27 23.70 43.61
C GLY A 325 -73.62 22.88 44.73
N THR A 326 -72.30 22.66 44.67
CA THR A 326 -71.54 21.91 45.68
C THR A 326 -70.90 22.85 46.70
N ARG A 327 -71.04 22.56 47.99
CA ARG A 327 -70.31 23.24 49.07
C ARG A 327 -68.93 22.61 49.22
N VAL A 328 -67.88 23.44 49.20
CA VAL A 328 -66.50 22.96 49.37
C VAL A 328 -65.98 23.28 50.76
N THR A 329 -65.40 22.29 51.43
CA THR A 329 -64.74 22.45 52.73
C THR A 329 -63.27 22.04 52.62
N LEU A 330 -62.37 22.94 53.01
CA LEU A 330 -60.94 22.67 53.12
C LEU A 330 -60.65 22.06 54.50
N ALA A 331 -60.11 20.86 54.55
CA ALA A 331 -59.72 20.17 55.77
C ALA A 331 -58.19 20.09 55.88
N GLY A 332 -57.67 20.21 57.11
CA GLY A 332 -56.25 19.95 57.37
C GLY A 332 -55.30 21.06 56.91
N VAL A 333 -55.77 22.32 56.89
CA VAL A 333 -54.93 23.48 56.55
C VAL A 333 -53.86 23.68 57.62
N ARG A 334 -52.59 23.46 57.26
CA ARG A 334 -51.44 23.70 58.15
C ARG A 334 -51.20 25.20 58.37
N PRO A 335 -50.66 25.64 59.52
CA PRO A 335 -50.41 27.06 59.80
C PRO A 335 -49.60 27.78 58.71
N GLU A 336 -48.57 27.14 58.17
CA GLU A 336 -47.69 27.71 57.15
C GLU A 336 -48.43 27.90 55.81
N VAL A 337 -49.34 26.98 55.50
CA VAL A 337 -50.21 27.05 54.31
C VAL A 337 -51.26 28.15 54.48
N ALA A 338 -51.88 28.26 55.66
CA ALA A 338 -52.83 29.32 55.97
C ALA A 338 -52.18 30.71 55.84
N GLN A 339 -50.98 30.90 56.40
CA GLN A 339 -50.23 32.15 56.27
C GLN A 339 -49.92 32.49 54.81
N ARG A 340 -49.52 31.49 54.01
CA ARG A 340 -49.27 31.68 52.57
C ARG A 340 -50.54 32.08 51.82
N LEU A 341 -51.66 31.40 52.03
CA LEU A 341 -52.94 31.76 51.39
C LEU A 341 -53.37 33.20 51.71
N VAL A 342 -53.24 33.61 52.97
CA VAL A 342 -53.53 35.00 53.39
C VAL A 342 -52.56 35.99 52.76
N SER A 343 -51.26 35.69 52.70
CA SER A 343 -50.26 36.56 52.08
C SER A 343 -50.46 36.77 50.58
N LEU A 344 -51.13 35.83 49.90
CA LEU A 344 -51.47 35.90 48.49
C LEU A 344 -52.74 36.72 48.23
N GLY A 345 -53.35 37.32 49.26
CA GLY A 345 -54.55 38.14 49.16
C GLY A 345 -55.81 37.33 48.85
N ILE A 346 -55.82 36.04 49.18
CA ILE A 346 -56.94 35.14 48.90
C ILE A 346 -58.03 35.34 49.95
N ASP A 347 -59.21 35.76 49.50
CA ASP A 347 -60.39 35.86 50.35
C ASP A 347 -61.05 34.49 50.54
N LEU A 348 -60.92 33.94 51.75
CA LEU A 348 -61.52 32.67 52.15
C LEU A 348 -62.88 32.83 52.86
N GLN A 349 -63.45 34.04 52.90
CA GLN A 349 -64.73 34.30 53.58
C GLN A 349 -65.87 33.37 53.15
N GLU A 350 -65.80 32.87 51.91
CA GLU A 350 -66.83 31.99 51.35
C GLU A 350 -66.43 30.50 51.30
N VAL A 351 -65.25 30.13 51.82
CA VAL A 351 -64.77 28.74 51.85
C VAL A 351 -64.79 28.21 53.28
N ARG A 352 -65.54 27.12 53.51
CA ARG A 352 -65.56 26.48 54.83
C ARG A 352 -64.21 25.83 55.11
N THR A 353 -63.71 25.96 56.33
CA THR A 353 -62.47 25.32 56.76
C THR A 353 -62.71 24.44 57.99
N ALA A 354 -61.99 23.33 58.08
CA ALA A 354 -62.02 22.42 59.21
C ALA A 354 -60.59 21.99 59.57
N SER A 355 -60.32 21.83 60.87
CA SER A 355 -58.99 21.46 61.35
C SER A 355 -58.55 20.06 60.91
N THR A 356 -59.50 19.14 60.73
CA THR A 356 -59.25 17.76 60.28
C THR A 356 -60.39 17.28 59.38
N LEU A 357 -60.13 16.25 58.58
CA LEU A 357 -61.15 15.63 57.74
C LEU A 357 -62.29 15.03 58.58
N GLN A 358 -61.99 14.47 59.76
CA GLN A 358 -62.98 13.94 60.69
C GLN A 358 -63.95 15.03 61.18
N VAL A 359 -63.42 16.22 61.49
CA VAL A 359 -64.23 17.38 61.89
C VAL A 359 -65.09 17.86 60.72
N ALA A 360 -64.54 17.93 59.52
CA ALA A 360 -65.28 18.29 58.31
C ALA A 360 -66.46 17.34 58.03
N LEU A 361 -66.25 16.03 58.26
CA LEU A 361 -67.28 15.00 58.12
C LEU A 361 -68.34 15.02 59.22
N ALA A 362 -68.10 15.70 60.35
CA ALA A 362 -69.02 15.77 61.49
C ALA A 362 -69.91 17.04 61.47
N GLN A 363 -69.52 18.08 60.74
CA GLN A 363 -70.22 19.37 60.67
C GLN A 363 -71.36 19.37 59.63
N ARG A 364 -72.52 19.96 59.96
CA ARG A 364 -73.70 20.11 59.07
C ARG A 364 -73.75 21.49 58.41
#